data_AF-A0A0G1R9S6-F1
#
_entry.id   AF-A0A0G1R9S6-F1
#
_cell.length_a   1.000
_cell.length_b   1.000
_cell.length_c   1.000
_cell.angle_alpha   90.00
_cell.angle_beta   90.00
_cell.angle_gamma   90.00
#
_symmetry.space_group_name_H-M   'P 1'
#
loop_
_entity.id
_entity.type
_entity.pdbx_description
1 polymer ?
#
loop_
_entity_poly.entity_id
_entity_poly.type
_entity_poly.pdbx_seq_one_letter_code
_entity_poly.pdbx_strand_id
1 'polypeptide(L)'
;MGNIQRVKFYLKLEEFGYILRLKPVKTFREEGGRVTKKANCDVDMTFDLMRNFDEYSGVLVLSGDGDFAIVLKYLRDQGKTVKILARGERTAKEIRQLAGGDFRDFNYLREILKFEK
;
A
#
# COMPACT_ATOMS: atom_id res chain seq x y z
N MET A 1 -24.84 5.72 11.89
CA MET A 1 -24.62 6.64 10.74
C MET A 1 -23.18 6.67 10.21
N GLY A 2 -22.24 5.91 10.77
CA GLY A 2 -20.87 5.82 10.26
C GLY A 2 -20.64 4.56 9.43
N ASN A 3 -20.89 4.60 8.11
CA ASN A 3 -20.22 3.72 7.14
C ASN A 3 -20.56 4.02 5.67
N ILE A 4 -21.65 4.74 5.35
CA ILE A 4 -22.16 4.79 3.96
C ILE A 4 -21.11 5.32 2.97
N GLN A 5 -20.36 6.37 3.32
CA GLN A 5 -19.29 6.88 2.46
C GLN A 5 -18.18 5.86 2.22
N ARG A 6 -17.80 5.10 3.24
CA ARG A 6 -16.76 4.07 3.15
C ARG A 6 -17.24 2.86 2.33
N VAL A 7 -18.50 2.44 2.50
CA VAL A 7 -19.12 1.42 1.65
C VAL A 7 -19.16 1.88 0.21
N LYS A 8 -19.59 3.11 -0.08
CA LYS A 8 -19.56 3.69 -1.44
C LYS A 8 -18.15 3.69 -2.03
N PHE A 9 -17.14 4.00 -1.23
CA PHE A 9 -15.75 3.95 -1.66
C PHE A 9 -15.29 2.54 -2.02
N TYR A 10 -15.61 1.54 -1.19
CA TYR A 10 -15.30 0.13 -1.47
C TYR A 10 -15.98 -0.37 -2.74
N LEU A 11 -17.28 -0.10 -2.89
CA LEU A 11 -18.02 -0.46 -4.10
C LEU A 11 -17.40 0.18 -5.35
N LYS A 12 -16.89 1.40 -5.25
CA LYS A 12 -16.22 2.07 -6.37
C LYS A 12 -14.89 1.41 -6.74
N LEU A 13 -14.12 0.94 -5.75
CA LEU A 13 -12.89 0.19 -6.00
C LEU A 13 -13.19 -1.16 -6.67
N GLU A 14 -14.23 -1.85 -6.22
CA GLU A 14 -14.68 -3.11 -6.86
C GLU A 14 -15.15 -2.85 -8.30
N GLU A 15 -15.89 -1.77 -8.55
CA GLU A 15 -16.29 -1.34 -9.89
C GLU A 15 -15.09 -1.09 -10.82
N PHE A 16 -13.98 -0.58 -10.27
CA PHE A 16 -12.72 -0.43 -11.01
C PHE A 16 -11.94 -1.74 -11.22
N GLY A 17 -12.41 -2.85 -10.66
CA GLY A 17 -11.78 -4.17 -10.78
C GLY A 17 -10.75 -4.49 -9.70
N TYR A 18 -10.67 -3.71 -8.62
CA TYR A 18 -9.80 -4.05 -7.49
C TYR A 18 -10.39 -5.18 -6.65
N ILE A 19 -9.55 -6.13 -6.24
CA ILE A 19 -9.90 -7.15 -5.26
C ILE A 19 -9.68 -6.58 -3.85
N LEU A 20 -10.76 -6.42 -3.09
CA LEU A 20 -10.68 -5.88 -1.73
C LEU A 20 -10.35 -6.96 -0.70
N ARG A 21 -9.28 -6.74 0.08
CA ARG A 21 -8.91 -7.54 1.26
C ARG A 21 -9.15 -6.71 2.53
N LEU A 22 -10.24 -6.98 3.24
CA LEU A 22 -10.62 -6.22 4.43
C LEU A 22 -10.16 -6.94 5.71
N LYS A 23 -9.45 -6.22 6.59
CA LYS A 23 -9.01 -6.72 7.90
C LYS A 23 -9.74 -6.01 9.04
N PRO A 24 -10.34 -6.72 10.01
CA PRO A 24 -10.94 -6.10 11.18
C PRO A 24 -9.90 -5.37 12.04
N VAL A 25 -10.23 -4.17 12.49
CA VAL A 25 -9.38 -3.40 13.42
C VAL A 25 -9.35 -4.11 14.78
N LYS A 26 -8.16 -4.50 15.24
CA LYS A 26 -8.00 -5.09 16.57
C LYS A 26 -7.86 -3.99 17.62
N THR A 27 -8.61 -4.10 18.70
CA THR A 27 -8.58 -3.16 19.82
C THR A 27 -8.00 -3.87 21.04
N PHE A 28 -6.87 -3.38 21.54
CA PHE A 28 -6.20 -3.87 22.72
C PHE A 28 -6.43 -2.90 23.87
N ARG A 29 -6.77 -3.42 25.05
CA ARG A 29 -6.83 -2.65 26.30
C ARG A 29 -5.58 -3.00 27.09
N GLU A 30 -4.70 -2.02 27.29
CA GLU A 30 -3.53 -2.15 28.16
C GLU A 30 -3.97 -2.05 29.63
N GLU A 31 -3.22 -2.63 30.57
CA GLU A 31 -3.56 -2.70 32.01
C GLU A 31 -3.75 -1.32 32.67
N GLY A 32 -3.24 -0.24 32.06
CA GLY A 32 -3.45 1.14 32.47
C GLY A 32 -4.70 1.83 31.88
N GLY A 33 -5.62 1.09 31.26
CA GLY A 33 -6.85 1.65 30.65
C GLY A 33 -6.65 2.27 29.26
N ARG A 34 -5.41 2.28 28.74
CA ARG A 34 -5.11 2.79 27.39
C ARG A 34 -5.65 1.83 26.33
N VAL A 35 -6.42 2.36 25.40
CA VAL A 35 -6.99 1.60 24.28
C VAL A 35 -6.13 1.81 23.04
N THR A 36 -5.36 0.78 22.66
CA THR A 36 -4.53 0.81 21.45
C THR A 36 -5.28 0.08 20.32
N LYS A 37 -5.56 0.78 19.22
CA LYS A 37 -6.10 0.18 18.00
C LYS A 37 -4.95 -0.15 17.05
N LYS A 38 -4.85 -1.41 16.63
CA LYS A 38 -3.90 -1.84 15.59
C LYS A 38 -4.68 -2.36 14.39
N ALA A 39 -4.36 -1.82 13.22
CA ALA A 39 -4.97 -2.17 11.94
C ALA A 39 -3.90 -2.26 10.85
N ASN A 40 -2.71 -2.79 11.17
CA ASN A 40 -1.68 -2.99 10.15
C ASN A 40 -2.10 -4.13 9.20
N CYS A 41 -1.77 -3.96 7.93
CA CYS A 41 -1.99 -4.97 6.89
C CYS A 41 -0.66 -5.42 6.28
N ASP A 42 0.47 -4.99 6.82
CA ASP A 42 1.79 -5.13 6.21
C ASP A 42 2.19 -6.61 6.07
N VAL A 43 1.86 -7.42 7.09
CA VAL A 43 2.07 -8.86 7.07
C VAL A 43 1.22 -9.54 6.01
N ASP A 44 -0.07 -9.22 5.94
CA ASP A 44 -0.99 -9.84 4.97
C ASP A 44 -0.60 -9.45 3.53
N MET A 45 -0.24 -8.18 3.31
CA MET A 45 0.26 -7.69 2.02
C MET A 45 1.58 -8.34 1.64
N THR A 46 2.52 -8.46 2.57
CA THR A 46 3.81 -9.13 2.34
C THR A 46 3.59 -10.60 1.99
N PHE A 47 2.67 -11.27 2.68
CA PHE A 47 2.30 -12.64 2.37
C PHE A 47 1.69 -12.75 0.97
N ASP A 48 0.76 -11.88 0.58
CA ASP A 48 0.15 -11.91 -0.76
C ASP A 48 1.16 -11.65 -1.87
N LEU A 49 2.15 -10.76 -1.66
CA LEU A 49 3.25 -10.55 -2.61
C LEU A 49 4.06 -11.83 -2.85
N MET A 50 4.32 -12.58 -1.78
CA MET A 50 5.12 -13.81 -1.84
C MET A 50 4.30 -15.02 -2.30
N ARG A 51 3.03 -15.11 -1.89
CA ARG A 51 2.13 -16.21 -2.26
C ARG A 51 1.89 -16.25 -3.76
N ASN A 52 1.68 -15.10 -4.37
CA ASN A 52 1.41 -15.00 -5.81
C ASN A 52 2.70 -14.74 -6.60
N PHE A 53 3.87 -15.00 -6.01
CA PHE A 53 5.16 -14.62 -6.58
C PHE A 53 5.30 -15.07 -8.04
N ASP A 54 4.94 -16.30 -8.38
CA ASP A 54 5.07 -16.80 -9.76
C ASP A 54 3.99 -16.30 -10.73
N GLU A 55 2.96 -15.61 -10.23
CA GLU A 55 1.81 -15.17 -11.02
C GLU A 55 1.98 -13.78 -11.65
N TYR A 56 3.05 -13.05 -11.31
CA TYR A 56 3.30 -11.71 -11.83
C TYR A 56 4.77 -11.45 -12.17
N SER A 57 5.01 -10.65 -13.20
CA SER A 57 6.35 -10.20 -13.62
C SER A 57 6.79 -8.89 -12.95
N GLY A 58 5.86 -8.14 -12.38
CA GLY A 58 6.15 -6.89 -11.67
C GLY A 58 5.01 -6.43 -10.78
N VAL A 59 5.31 -5.49 -9.90
CA VAL A 59 4.39 -4.95 -8.90
C VAL A 59 4.44 -3.42 -8.88
N LEU A 60 3.26 -2.79 -8.76
CA LEU A 60 3.10 -1.38 -8.44
C LEU A 60 2.62 -1.26 -6.99
N VAL A 61 3.46 -0.70 -6.12
CA VAL A 61 3.19 -0.58 -4.69
C VAL A 61 2.74 0.82 -4.36
N LEU A 62 1.53 0.94 -3.81
CA LEU A 62 0.96 2.21 -3.36
C LEU A 62 1.24 2.42 -1.86
N SER A 63 2.51 2.46 -1.48
CA SER A 63 2.93 2.69 -0.10
C SER A 63 4.34 3.29 -0.05
N GLY A 64 4.58 4.13 0.96
CA GLY A 64 5.91 4.66 1.28
C GLY A 64 6.50 4.08 2.56
N ASP A 65 5.89 3.02 3.10
CA ASP A 65 6.30 2.40 4.36
C ASP A 65 7.59 1.60 4.21
N GLY A 66 8.54 1.83 5.12
CA GLY A 66 9.86 1.21 5.14
C GLY A 66 9.82 -0.29 5.40
N ASP A 67 8.78 -0.80 6.07
CA ASP A 67 8.65 -2.21 6.41
C ASP A 67 8.58 -3.12 5.17
N PHE A 68 8.14 -2.59 4.02
CA PHE A 68 8.13 -3.33 2.76
C PHE A 68 9.50 -3.41 2.07
N ALA A 69 10.51 -2.66 2.51
CA ALA A 69 11.80 -2.57 1.80
C ALA A 69 12.45 -3.96 1.62
N ILE A 70 12.35 -4.83 2.62
CA ILE A 70 12.93 -6.17 2.59
C ILE A 70 12.27 -7.02 1.49
N VAL A 71 10.94 -7.12 1.48
CA VAL A 71 10.24 -7.94 0.48
C VAL A 71 10.42 -7.36 -0.92
N LEU A 72 10.31 -6.05 -1.10
CA LEU A 72 10.46 -5.41 -2.40
C LEU A 72 11.88 -5.57 -2.96
N LYS A 73 12.90 -5.55 -2.09
CA LYS A 73 14.28 -5.81 -2.49
C LYS A 73 14.40 -7.23 -3.01
N TYR A 74 13.88 -8.20 -2.26
CA TYR A 74 13.88 -9.59 -2.68
C TYR A 74 13.19 -9.79 -4.03
N LEU A 75 12.00 -9.22 -4.24
CA LEU A 75 11.29 -9.30 -5.53
C LEU A 75 12.15 -8.75 -6.68
N ARG A 76 12.81 -7.60 -6.47
CA ARG A 76 13.70 -6.99 -7.46
C ARG A 76 14.92 -7.85 -7.76
N ASP A 77 15.55 -8.43 -6.74
CA ASP A 77 16.70 -9.32 -6.86
C ASP A 77 16.33 -10.61 -7.64
N GLN A 78 15.07 -11.03 -7.57
CA GLN A 78 14.51 -12.12 -8.38
C GLN A 78 14.05 -11.67 -9.79
N GLY A 79 14.41 -10.47 -10.22
CA GLY A 79 14.12 -9.96 -11.57
C GLY A 79 12.72 -9.38 -11.75
N LYS A 80 11.91 -9.24 -10.70
CA LYS A 80 10.61 -8.59 -10.82
C LYS A 80 10.75 -7.07 -10.96
N THR A 81 9.92 -6.48 -11.80
CA THR A 81 9.82 -5.01 -11.89
C THR A 81 9.12 -4.48 -10.63
N VAL A 82 9.75 -3.55 -9.91
CA VAL A 82 9.14 -2.92 -8.73
C VAL A 82 8.97 -1.42 -9.00
N LYS A 83 7.72 -0.95 -9.02
CA LYS A 83 7.37 0.46 -9.11
C LYS A 83 6.71 0.91 -7.82
N ILE A 84 7.02 2.12 -7.37
CA ILE A 84 6.48 2.65 -6.12
C ILE A 84 5.77 3.95 -6.41
N LEU A 85 4.53 4.03 -5.95
CA LEU A 85 3.71 5.24 -5.99
C LEU A 85 3.39 5.67 -4.55
N ALA A 86 4.00 6.77 -4.11
CA ALA A 86 3.83 7.26 -2.75
C ALA A 86 3.97 8.79 -2.68
N ARG A 87 3.79 9.38 -1.48
CA ARG A 87 4.10 10.79 -1.24
C ARG A 87 5.56 10.90 -0.83
N GLY A 88 6.41 11.50 -1.64
CA GLY A 88 7.87 11.52 -1.46
C GLY A 88 8.30 12.01 -0.07
N GLU A 89 7.63 13.06 0.43
CA GLU A 89 7.86 13.63 1.77
C GLU A 89 7.62 12.64 2.92
N ARG A 90 6.71 11.67 2.73
CA ARG A 90 6.31 10.69 3.73
C ARG A 90 6.81 9.28 3.42
N THR A 91 7.71 9.14 2.44
CA THR A 91 8.24 7.86 2.02
C THR A 91 9.59 7.62 2.70
N ALA A 92 9.76 6.44 3.28
CA ALA A 92 11.01 5.99 3.89
C ALA A 92 12.18 6.10 2.90
N LYS A 93 13.39 6.37 3.39
CA LYS A 93 14.55 6.69 2.55
C LYS A 93 14.98 5.46 1.75
N GLU A 94 14.99 4.30 2.39
CA GLU A 94 15.27 2.99 1.84
C GLU A 94 14.31 2.62 0.71
N ILE A 95 13.02 2.96 0.83
CA ILE A 95 12.02 2.76 -0.23
C ILE A 95 12.32 3.66 -1.44
N ARG A 96 12.67 4.93 -1.21
CA ARG A 96 13.06 5.85 -2.29
C ARG A 96 14.34 5.38 -2.99
N GLN A 97 15.34 4.92 -2.23
CA GLN A 97 16.58 4.40 -2.78
C GLN A 97 16.34 3.11 -3.57
N LEU A 98 15.50 2.21 -3.05
CA LEU A 98 15.11 0.99 -3.73
C LEU A 98 14.34 1.27 -5.02
N ALA A 99 13.42 2.22 -5.02
CA ALA A 99 12.66 2.58 -6.22
C ALA A 99 13.54 3.27 -7.27
N GLY A 100 14.43 4.18 -6.86
CA GLY A 100 15.23 4.99 -7.78
C GLY A 100 14.36 5.66 -8.85
N GLY A 101 14.66 5.40 -10.13
CA GLY A 101 13.90 5.92 -11.27
C GLY A 101 12.47 5.38 -11.41
N ASP A 102 12.11 4.32 -10.69
CA ASP A 102 10.77 3.72 -10.68
C ASP A 102 9.85 4.29 -9.58
N PHE A 103 10.29 5.34 -8.87
CA PHE A 103 9.45 6.09 -7.94
C PHE A 103 8.54 7.08 -8.68
N ARG A 104 7.26 7.16 -8.29
CA ARG A 104 6.31 8.17 -8.75
C ARG A 104 5.68 8.85 -7.54
N ASP A 105 5.64 10.18 -7.56
CA ASP A 105 5.00 10.96 -6.51
C ASP A 105 3.51 11.16 -6.82
N PHE A 106 2.65 10.98 -5.82
CA PHE A 106 1.22 11.29 -5.94
C PHE A 106 0.95 12.75 -6.33
N ASN A 107 1.77 13.69 -5.89
CA ASN A 107 1.62 15.10 -6.26
C ASN A 107 1.75 15.27 -7.77
N TYR A 108 2.71 14.60 -8.40
CA TYR A 108 2.88 14.64 -9.85
C TYR A 108 1.67 14.03 -10.59
N LEU A 109 1.18 12.87 -10.13
CA LEU A 109 -0.03 12.27 -10.71
C LEU A 109 -1.26 13.17 -10.55
N ARG A 110 -1.39 13.85 -9.41
CA ARG A 110 -2.48 14.81 -9.20
C ARG A 110 -2.43 15.93 -10.23
N GLU A 111 -1.26 16.45 -10.55
CA GLU A 111 -1.12 17.52 -11.55
C GLU A 111 -1.46 17.05 -12.98
N ILE A 112 -1.29 15.77 -13.29
CA ILE A 112 -1.68 15.20 -14.60
C ILE A 112 -3.17 14.88 -14.64
N LEU A 113 -3.71 14.33 -13.55
CA LEU A 113 -5.06 13.78 -13.49
C LEU A 113 -6.09 14.77 -12.96
N LYS A 114 -5.67 15.97 -12.53
CA LYS A 114 -6.61 17.02 -12.14
C LYS A 114 -7.53 17.30 -13.33
N PHE A 115 -8.79 16.93 -13.17
CA PHE A 115 -9.84 17.38 -14.05
C PHE A 115 -9.99 18.88 -13.80
N GLU A 116 -9.60 19.71 -14.77
CA GLU A 116 -10.10 21.07 -14.82
C GLU A 116 -11.62 20.96 -15.00
N LYS A 117 -12.34 21.54 -14.05
CA LYS A 117 -13.79 21.51 -14.01
C LYS A 117 -14.33 22.80 -14.59
#